data_AF-A0A1N6Z8B5-F1
#
_entry.id   AF-A0A1N6Z8B5-F1
#
_cell.length_a   1.000
_cell.length_b   1.000
_cell.length_c   1.000
_cell.angle_alpha   90.00
_cell.angle_beta   90.00
_cell.angle_gamma   90.00
#
_symmetry.space_group_name_H-M   'P 1'
#
loop_
_entity.id
_entity.type
_entity.pdbx_description
1 polymer ?
#
loop_
_entity_poly.entity_id
_entity_poly.type
_entity_poly.pdbx_seq_one_letter_code
_entity_poly.pdbx_strand_id
1 'polypeptide(L)'
;MNTVTTVQQLRDAVAQARRAGQRIGLVPTMGNLHAGHVSLIEQARRSADFIVASIFVNPLQFGANEDLDKYPRTLAEDQDKLAAAGCNLLFTPTVAEMYPNGMDGQTRVLVPGVSEGLCGTSRPGHFEGVATVVCKLFNMVQPDMAVFGEKDYQQLAVIRTLVRDLNLPIEIQGAPIVRAADGLALSSRNGYLSAEQRSVAPALYRSLQQLAERLRSGETDHAALVAEARRSQEAAGFRPDYLEIREASSLRPATADDRKLVLLTAAYLGNTRLIDNLCVER
;
A
#
# COMPACT_ATOMS: atom_id res chain seq x y z
N MET A 1 -5.39 3.98 -23.93
CA MET A 1 -4.26 3.99 -22.98
C MET A 1 -2.99 3.61 -23.72
N ASN A 2 -1.94 4.40 -23.63
CA ASN A 2 -0.63 4.05 -24.21
C ASN A 2 0.21 3.27 -23.19
N THR A 3 1.05 2.34 -23.65
CA THR A 3 2.01 1.62 -22.77
C THR A 3 3.43 1.96 -23.19
N VAL A 4 4.28 2.30 -22.22
CA VAL A 4 5.68 2.69 -22.43
C VAL A 4 6.60 1.90 -21.49
N THR A 5 7.82 1.61 -21.94
CA THR A 5 8.76 0.75 -21.19
C THR A 5 10.05 1.46 -20.79
N THR A 6 10.33 2.63 -21.38
CA THR A 6 11.53 3.42 -21.06
C THR A 6 11.19 4.72 -20.35
N VAL A 7 12.11 5.21 -19.53
CA VAL A 7 12.00 6.50 -18.84
C VAL A 7 11.90 7.65 -19.85
N GLN A 8 12.57 7.53 -21.00
CA GLN A 8 12.48 8.54 -22.05
C GLN A 8 11.06 8.66 -22.60
N GLN A 9 10.44 7.54 -23.00
CA GLN A 9 9.07 7.53 -23.51
C GLN A 9 8.06 8.04 -22.48
N LEU A 10 8.25 7.65 -21.21
CA LEU A 10 7.43 8.15 -20.09
C LEU A 10 7.52 9.67 -19.98
N ARG A 11 8.74 10.23 -19.97
CA ARG A 11 8.97 11.67 -19.85
C ARG A 11 8.39 12.43 -21.03
N ASP A 12 8.51 11.91 -22.24
CA ASP A 12 7.97 12.56 -23.45
C ASP A 12 6.44 12.67 -23.37
N ALA A 13 5.76 11.59 -22.97
CA ALA A 13 4.31 11.56 -22.81
C ALA A 13 3.82 12.51 -21.68
N VAL A 14 4.48 12.49 -20.52
CA VAL A 14 4.15 13.39 -19.40
C VAL A 14 4.41 14.85 -19.76
N ALA A 15 5.54 15.14 -20.44
CA ALA A 15 5.86 16.50 -20.86
C ALA A 15 4.83 17.04 -21.86
N GLN A 16 4.30 16.18 -22.75
CA GLN A 16 3.20 16.56 -23.64
C GLN A 16 1.93 16.90 -22.87
N ALA A 17 1.52 16.06 -21.91
CA ALA A 17 0.35 16.32 -21.07
C ALA A 17 0.51 17.63 -20.27
N ARG A 18 1.69 17.85 -19.68
CA ARG A 18 1.99 19.08 -18.93
C ARG A 18 1.96 20.32 -19.82
N ARG A 19 2.49 20.26 -21.05
CA ARG A 19 2.39 21.37 -22.03
C ARG A 19 0.95 21.68 -22.42
N ALA A 20 0.05 20.70 -22.34
CA ALA A 20 -1.38 20.89 -22.53
C ALA A 20 -2.11 21.41 -21.27
N GLY A 21 -1.38 21.74 -20.20
CA GLY A 21 -1.94 22.26 -18.95
C GLY A 21 -2.62 21.19 -18.09
N GLN A 22 -2.40 19.91 -18.38
CA GLN A 22 -3.02 18.81 -17.64
C GLN A 22 -2.33 18.58 -16.28
N ARG A 23 -3.13 18.33 -15.24
CA ARG A 23 -2.65 17.85 -13.95
C ARG A 23 -2.36 16.35 -14.01
N ILE A 24 -1.20 15.94 -13.53
CA ILE A 24 -0.66 14.58 -13.64
C ILE A 24 -0.89 13.82 -12.34
N GLY A 25 -1.59 12.69 -12.42
CA GLY A 25 -1.79 11.76 -11.31
C GLY A 25 -0.95 10.50 -11.49
N LEU A 26 -0.35 9.98 -10.42
CA LEU A 26 0.41 8.72 -10.42
C LEU A 26 -0.24 7.66 -9.52
N VAL A 27 -0.38 6.44 -10.04
CA VAL A 27 -0.79 5.26 -9.28
C VAL A 27 0.28 4.17 -9.41
N PRO A 28 1.21 4.05 -8.44
CA PRO A 28 2.23 3.01 -8.46
C PRO A 28 1.66 1.64 -8.08
N THR A 29 1.97 0.61 -8.87
CA THR A 29 1.56 -0.77 -8.59
C THR A 29 2.67 -1.77 -8.95
N MET A 30 2.50 -3.02 -8.52
CA MET A 30 3.34 -4.16 -8.94
C MET A 30 2.63 -5.09 -9.93
N GLY A 31 1.47 -4.70 -10.48
CA GLY A 31 0.65 -5.55 -11.36
C GLY A 31 -0.25 -6.53 -10.61
N ASN A 32 -0.82 -7.49 -11.34
CA ASN A 32 -1.86 -8.40 -10.87
C ASN A 32 -3.04 -7.67 -10.22
N LEU A 33 -3.63 -6.77 -11.01
CA LEU A 33 -4.59 -5.78 -10.58
C LEU A 33 -5.94 -6.41 -10.23
N HIS A 34 -6.63 -5.78 -9.28
CA HIS A 34 -7.94 -6.17 -8.78
C HIS A 34 -8.78 -4.90 -8.52
N ALA A 35 -10.03 -5.05 -8.09
CA ALA A 35 -10.95 -3.92 -7.87
C ALA A 35 -10.36 -2.81 -6.96
N GLY A 36 -9.58 -3.19 -5.93
CA GLY A 36 -8.81 -2.22 -5.13
C GLY A 36 -7.90 -1.31 -5.96
N HIS A 37 -7.14 -1.86 -6.92
CA HIS A 37 -6.28 -1.06 -7.81
C HIS A 37 -7.08 -0.19 -8.78
N VAL A 38 -8.19 -0.71 -9.30
CA VAL A 38 -9.10 0.06 -10.17
C VAL A 38 -9.64 1.29 -9.42
N SER A 39 -10.01 1.13 -8.15
CA SER A 39 -10.48 2.26 -7.33
C SER A 39 -9.42 3.36 -7.13
N LEU A 40 -8.13 3.02 -7.16
CA LEU A 40 -7.05 4.02 -7.08
C LEU A 40 -7.03 4.90 -8.34
N ILE A 41 -7.21 4.29 -9.51
CA ILE A 41 -7.29 5.00 -10.80
C ILE A 41 -8.52 5.91 -10.81
N GLU A 42 -9.67 5.39 -10.40
CA GLU A 42 -10.92 6.16 -10.32
C GLU A 42 -10.81 7.35 -9.36
N GLN A 43 -10.13 7.18 -8.22
CA GLN A 43 -9.87 8.28 -7.29
C GLN A 43 -8.90 9.32 -7.89
N ALA A 44 -7.81 8.87 -8.54
CA ALA A 44 -6.86 9.77 -9.18
C ALA A 44 -7.55 10.64 -10.24
N ARG A 45 -8.47 10.07 -11.02
CA ARG A 45 -9.26 10.79 -12.04
C ARG A 45 -10.17 11.89 -11.49
N ARG A 46 -10.48 11.89 -10.19
CA ARG A 46 -11.24 12.98 -9.57
C ARG A 46 -10.38 14.23 -9.32
N SER A 47 -9.06 14.07 -9.33
CA SER A 47 -8.11 15.12 -8.94
C SER A 47 -7.06 15.43 -10.01
N ALA A 48 -7.00 14.67 -11.12
CA ALA A 48 -6.00 14.83 -12.17
C ALA A 48 -6.59 14.48 -13.56
N ASP A 49 -6.02 15.09 -14.61
CA ASP A 49 -6.49 14.97 -15.99
C ASP A 49 -5.75 13.89 -16.79
N PHE A 50 -4.49 13.62 -16.42
CA PHE A 50 -3.63 12.63 -17.06
C PHE A 50 -3.09 11.64 -16.03
N ILE A 51 -3.64 10.44 -16.02
CA ILE A 51 -3.31 9.39 -15.06
C ILE A 51 -2.24 8.47 -15.63
N VAL A 52 -1.15 8.37 -14.89
CA VAL A 52 -0.05 7.43 -15.12
C VAL A 52 -0.19 6.29 -14.10
N ALA A 53 -0.32 5.06 -14.57
CA ALA A 53 -0.12 3.87 -13.75
C ALA A 53 1.30 3.34 -13.98
N SER A 54 1.95 2.80 -12.95
CA SER A 54 3.16 1.99 -13.14
C SER A 54 2.90 0.54 -12.74
N ILE A 55 3.43 -0.41 -13.51
CA ILE A 55 3.51 -1.82 -13.13
C ILE A 55 4.99 -2.19 -13.10
N PHE A 56 5.53 -2.35 -11.90
CA PHE A 56 6.91 -2.76 -11.70
C PHE A 56 7.04 -3.60 -10.43
N VAL A 57 7.36 -4.87 -10.58
CA VAL A 57 7.71 -5.75 -9.45
C VAL A 57 9.13 -5.39 -9.01
N ASN A 58 9.22 -4.48 -8.05
CA ASN A 58 10.49 -3.95 -7.57
C ASN A 58 11.28 -5.00 -6.77
N PRO A 59 12.46 -5.47 -7.20
CA PRO A 59 13.21 -6.48 -6.44
C PRO A 59 13.74 -5.96 -5.09
N LEU A 60 14.01 -4.65 -4.95
CA LEU A 60 14.60 -4.08 -3.72
C LEU A 60 13.68 -4.17 -2.49
N GLN A 61 12.38 -4.34 -2.69
CA GLN A 61 11.42 -4.46 -1.59
C GLN A 61 11.06 -5.92 -1.25
N PHE A 62 11.76 -6.90 -1.83
CA PHE A 62 11.62 -8.31 -1.50
C PHE A 62 12.85 -8.79 -0.72
N GLY A 63 12.61 -9.48 0.40
CA GLY A 63 13.67 -10.20 1.12
C GLY A 63 14.11 -11.48 0.41
N ALA A 64 15.26 -12.04 0.81
CA ALA A 64 15.80 -13.29 0.21
C ALA A 64 14.86 -14.50 0.30
N ASN A 65 13.95 -14.51 1.27
CA ASN A 65 12.95 -15.57 1.47
C ASN A 65 11.54 -15.16 0.98
N GLU A 66 11.42 -14.04 0.27
CA GLU A 66 10.14 -13.59 -0.28
C GLU A 66 10.00 -13.99 -1.76
N ASP A 67 8.77 -14.27 -2.15
CA ASP A 67 8.44 -14.88 -3.44
C ASP A 67 8.48 -13.86 -4.61
N LEU A 68 9.65 -13.28 -4.91
CA LEU A 68 9.84 -12.44 -6.10
C LEU A 68 9.54 -13.23 -7.38
N ASP A 69 10.06 -14.46 -7.46
CA ASP A 69 9.93 -15.32 -8.64
C ASP A 69 8.51 -15.86 -8.84
N LYS A 70 7.72 -15.99 -7.77
CA LYS A 70 6.32 -16.43 -7.84
C LYS A 70 5.33 -15.29 -7.92
N TYR A 71 5.79 -14.03 -7.96
CA TYR A 71 4.89 -12.90 -8.05
C TYR A 71 4.12 -12.94 -9.38
N PRO A 72 2.79 -12.96 -9.36
CA PRO A 72 1.98 -13.13 -10.57
C PRO A 72 2.18 -11.95 -11.55
N ARG A 73 2.30 -12.28 -12.84
CA ARG A 73 2.46 -11.30 -13.92
C ARG A 73 1.34 -11.50 -14.94
N THR A 74 0.36 -10.61 -14.93
CA THR A 74 -0.87 -10.69 -15.74
C THR A 74 -1.06 -9.42 -16.58
N LEU A 75 0.02 -8.98 -17.24
CA LEU A 75 0.09 -7.66 -17.89
C LEU A 75 -1.07 -7.37 -18.85
N ALA A 76 -1.50 -8.34 -19.66
CA ALA A 76 -2.62 -8.15 -20.59
C ALA A 76 -3.93 -7.84 -19.85
N GLU A 77 -4.27 -8.62 -18.82
CA GLU A 77 -5.47 -8.38 -18.00
C GLU A 77 -5.37 -7.06 -17.22
N ASP A 78 -4.17 -6.71 -16.77
CA ASP A 78 -3.90 -5.46 -16.08
C ASP A 78 -4.12 -4.26 -17.01
N GLN A 79 -3.68 -4.36 -18.28
CA GLN A 79 -3.91 -3.34 -19.29
C GLN A 79 -5.39 -3.11 -19.55
N ASP A 80 -6.19 -4.18 -19.67
CA ASP A 80 -7.63 -4.09 -19.88
C ASP A 80 -8.33 -3.38 -18.72
N LYS A 81 -8.00 -3.76 -17.47
CA LYS A 81 -8.55 -3.13 -16.26
C LYS A 81 -8.19 -1.65 -16.18
N LEU A 82 -6.93 -1.29 -16.46
CA LEU A 82 -6.47 0.10 -16.44
C LEU A 82 -7.12 0.94 -17.53
N ALA A 83 -7.24 0.40 -18.75
CA ALA A 83 -7.89 1.07 -19.86
C ALA A 83 -9.38 1.33 -19.55
N ALA A 84 -10.09 0.34 -19.01
CA ALA A 84 -11.48 0.47 -18.59
C ALA A 84 -11.67 1.51 -17.46
N ALA A 85 -10.72 1.59 -16.52
CA ALA A 85 -10.73 2.59 -15.45
C ALA A 85 -10.40 4.02 -15.94
N GLY A 86 -9.95 4.16 -17.19
CA GLY A 86 -9.58 5.43 -17.82
C GLY A 86 -8.17 5.91 -17.47
N CYS A 87 -7.23 4.99 -17.27
CA CYS A 87 -5.81 5.30 -17.22
C CYS A 87 -5.33 5.81 -18.61
N ASN A 88 -4.52 6.87 -18.63
CA ASN A 88 -4.03 7.46 -19.87
C ASN A 88 -2.74 6.78 -20.34
N LEU A 89 -1.82 6.52 -19.41
CA LEU A 89 -0.50 5.98 -19.68
C LEU A 89 -0.12 4.90 -18.67
N LEU A 90 0.34 3.75 -19.18
CA LEU A 90 0.92 2.69 -18.37
C LEU A 90 2.44 2.64 -18.58
N PHE A 91 3.20 2.75 -17.50
CA PHE A 91 4.64 2.57 -17.49
C PHE A 91 5.02 1.17 -16.96
N THR A 92 5.67 0.36 -17.80
CA THR A 92 6.12 -1.01 -17.47
C THR A 92 7.61 -1.17 -17.70
N PRO A 93 8.47 -0.56 -16.87
CA PRO A 93 9.91 -0.66 -17.05
C PRO A 93 10.44 -2.06 -16.76
N THR A 94 11.56 -2.39 -17.38
CA THR A 94 12.35 -3.56 -16.99
C THR A 94 13.18 -3.25 -15.74
N VAL A 95 13.70 -4.30 -15.08
CA VAL A 95 14.67 -4.12 -13.98
C VAL A 95 15.91 -3.38 -14.46
N ALA A 96 16.38 -3.64 -15.67
CA ALA A 96 17.54 -2.95 -16.26
C ALA A 96 17.26 -1.46 -16.52
N GLU A 97 16.03 -1.09 -16.88
CA GLU A 97 15.65 0.32 -17.02
C GLU A 97 15.62 1.04 -15.66
N MET A 98 15.11 0.37 -14.63
CA MET A 98 15.04 0.94 -13.27
C MET A 98 16.41 0.97 -12.59
N TYR A 99 17.25 -0.04 -12.82
CA TYR A 99 18.53 -0.29 -12.16
C TYR A 99 19.62 -0.66 -13.19
N PRO A 100 20.04 0.30 -14.04
CA PRO A 100 20.96 0.02 -15.16
C PRO A 100 22.35 -0.46 -14.72
N ASN A 101 22.76 -0.12 -13.50
CA ASN A 101 24.04 -0.52 -12.92
C ASN A 101 23.89 -1.65 -11.87
N GLY A 102 22.75 -2.35 -11.87
CA GLY A 102 22.42 -3.32 -10.82
C GLY A 102 21.99 -2.66 -9.50
N MET A 103 21.81 -3.48 -8.46
CA MET A 103 21.23 -3.06 -7.17
C MET A 103 22.26 -2.83 -6.05
N ASP A 104 23.49 -3.35 -6.20
CA ASP A 104 24.50 -3.33 -5.14
C ASP A 104 24.97 -1.91 -4.81
N GLY A 105 25.14 -1.06 -5.83
CA GLY A 105 25.52 0.35 -5.69
C GLY A 105 24.35 1.34 -5.83
N GLN A 106 23.10 0.87 -5.85
CA GLN A 106 21.95 1.73 -6.06
C GLN A 106 21.76 2.67 -4.86
N THR A 107 21.64 3.98 -5.13
CA THR A 107 21.22 4.98 -4.13
C THR A 107 19.89 4.57 -3.51
N ARG A 108 19.84 4.57 -2.18
CA ARG A 108 18.70 4.14 -1.37
C ARG A 108 18.15 5.31 -0.57
N VAL A 109 16.86 5.22 -0.27
CA VAL A 109 16.15 6.20 0.56
C VAL A 109 15.64 5.50 1.81
N LEU A 110 16.09 5.98 2.97
CA LEU A 110 15.67 5.46 4.28
C LEU A 110 14.75 6.49 4.93
N VAL A 111 13.66 6.02 5.52
CA VAL A 111 12.63 6.86 6.16
C VAL A 111 12.46 6.41 7.62
N PRO A 112 13.28 6.91 8.56
CA PRO A 112 13.32 6.42 9.94
C PRO A 112 12.00 6.68 10.70
N GLY A 113 11.78 5.97 11.79
CA GLY A 113 10.57 6.05 12.60
C GLY A 113 9.39 5.28 11.99
N VAL A 114 8.72 5.84 10.98
CA VAL A 114 7.51 5.23 10.38
C VAL A 114 7.76 3.90 9.67
N SER A 115 9.00 3.63 9.24
CA SER A 115 9.38 2.34 8.62
C SER A 115 9.72 1.25 9.64
N GLU A 116 9.83 1.60 10.92
CA GLU A 116 10.25 0.69 12.00
C GLU A 116 9.03 0.03 12.67
N GLY A 117 9.22 -1.15 13.28
CA GLY A 117 8.12 -1.90 13.89
C GLY A 117 7.14 -2.48 12.86
N LEU A 118 6.07 -3.11 13.34
CA LEU A 118 4.96 -3.60 12.50
C LEU A 118 5.46 -4.47 11.33
N CYS A 119 5.08 -4.16 10.08
CA CYS A 119 5.58 -4.88 8.91
C CYS A 119 7.07 -4.68 8.66
N GLY A 120 7.68 -3.60 9.16
CA GLY A 120 9.11 -3.34 9.03
C GLY A 120 9.96 -4.34 9.81
N THR A 121 9.50 -4.76 10.99
CA THR A 121 10.14 -5.84 11.76
C THR A 121 10.02 -7.18 11.06
N SER A 122 8.84 -7.51 10.52
CA SER A 122 8.61 -8.77 9.82
C SER A 122 9.31 -8.83 8.45
N ARG A 123 9.68 -7.67 7.87
CA ARG A 123 10.25 -7.54 6.51
C ARG A 123 11.41 -6.55 6.47
N PRO A 124 12.59 -6.90 7.02
CA PRO A 124 13.77 -6.02 7.03
C PRO A 124 14.13 -5.53 5.63
N GLY A 125 14.39 -4.23 5.47
CA GLY A 125 14.72 -3.60 4.19
C GLY A 125 13.54 -3.33 3.25
N HIS A 126 12.34 -3.86 3.54
CA HIS A 126 11.17 -3.71 2.66
C HIS A 126 10.83 -2.24 2.37
N PHE A 127 10.71 -1.41 3.41
CA PHE A 127 10.32 -0.01 3.25
C PHE A 127 11.43 0.87 2.67
N GLU A 128 12.70 0.49 2.82
CA GLU A 128 13.80 1.13 2.09
C GLU A 128 13.65 0.88 0.58
N GLY A 129 13.33 -0.36 0.18
CA GLY A 129 13.04 -0.70 -1.20
C GLY A 129 11.84 0.07 -1.77
N VAL A 130 10.76 0.17 -0.98
CA VAL A 130 9.54 0.92 -1.34
C VAL A 130 9.84 2.43 -1.48
N ALA A 131 10.46 3.05 -0.48
CA ALA A 131 10.79 4.47 -0.50
C ALA A 131 11.73 4.79 -1.68
N THR A 132 12.71 3.92 -1.95
CA THR A 132 13.64 4.08 -3.06
C THR A 132 12.94 4.03 -4.41
N VAL A 133 12.09 3.02 -4.66
CA VAL A 133 11.41 2.89 -5.96
C VAL A 133 10.36 3.99 -6.17
N VAL A 134 9.60 4.35 -5.14
CA VAL A 134 8.60 5.41 -5.22
C VAL A 134 9.27 6.77 -5.46
N CYS A 135 10.39 7.06 -4.79
CA CYS A 135 11.19 8.26 -5.06
C CYS A 135 11.69 8.30 -6.52
N LYS A 136 12.15 7.17 -7.07
CA LYS A 136 12.53 7.09 -8.49
C LYS A 136 11.34 7.38 -9.41
N LEU A 137 10.18 6.77 -9.14
CA LEU A 137 8.96 7.01 -9.93
C LEU A 137 8.52 8.48 -9.85
N PHE A 138 8.57 9.11 -8.68
CA PHE A 138 8.29 10.54 -8.54
C PHE A 138 9.25 11.40 -9.37
N ASN A 139 10.54 11.06 -9.45
CA ASN A 139 11.50 11.78 -10.28
C ASN A 139 11.33 11.53 -11.79
N MET A 140 10.82 10.36 -12.18
CA MET A 140 10.58 10.00 -13.58
C MET A 140 9.28 10.61 -14.11
N VAL A 141 8.21 10.56 -13.30
CA VAL A 141 6.84 10.99 -13.66
C VAL A 141 6.61 12.46 -13.31
N GLN A 142 7.22 12.98 -12.23
CA GLN A 142 6.97 14.31 -11.67
C GLN A 142 5.45 14.61 -11.48
N PRO A 143 4.69 13.73 -10.81
CA PRO A 143 3.25 13.91 -10.71
C PRO A 143 2.89 15.08 -9.79
N ASP A 144 1.72 15.69 -10.01
CA ASP A 144 1.17 16.69 -9.08
C ASP A 144 0.51 16.01 -7.87
N MET A 145 0.06 14.76 -8.05
CA MET A 145 -0.52 13.95 -6.99
C MET A 145 -0.26 12.46 -7.21
N ALA A 146 -0.24 11.68 -6.13
CA ALA A 146 -0.15 10.23 -6.19
C ALA A 146 -1.14 9.55 -5.25
N VAL A 147 -1.74 8.45 -5.70
CA VAL A 147 -2.74 7.69 -4.95
C VAL A 147 -2.17 6.35 -4.51
N PHE A 148 -2.33 6.04 -3.22
CA PHE A 148 -1.95 4.76 -2.63
C PHE A 148 -3.12 4.20 -1.81
N GLY A 149 -3.27 2.88 -1.80
CA GLY A 149 -4.31 2.22 -0.99
C GLY A 149 -4.00 2.27 0.51
N GLU A 150 -5.00 2.60 1.32
CA GLU A 150 -4.90 2.62 2.79
C GLU A 150 -4.71 1.23 3.40
N LYS A 151 -4.95 0.16 2.63
CA LYS A 151 -4.72 -1.22 3.07
C LYS A 151 -3.29 -1.44 3.54
N ASP A 152 -2.32 -0.84 2.84
CA ASP A 152 -0.90 -0.87 3.19
C ASP A 152 -0.54 0.42 3.96
N TYR A 153 -1.20 0.63 5.10
CA TYR A 153 -1.17 1.90 5.84
C TYR A 153 0.24 2.36 6.24
N GLN A 154 1.10 1.43 6.67
CA GLN A 154 2.49 1.76 7.01
C GLN A 154 3.27 2.24 5.78
N GLN A 155 3.04 1.65 4.59
CA GLN A 155 3.61 2.15 3.34
C GLN A 155 3.11 3.57 3.06
N LEU A 156 1.82 3.84 3.21
CA LEU A 156 1.26 5.19 3.01
C LEU A 156 1.90 6.20 3.98
N ALA A 157 2.12 5.85 5.25
CA ALA A 157 2.80 6.70 6.22
C ALA A 157 4.28 6.95 5.86
N VAL A 158 4.99 5.93 5.39
CA VAL A 158 6.36 6.05 4.86
C VAL A 158 6.40 7.01 3.67
N ILE A 159 5.49 6.88 2.70
CA ILE A 159 5.46 7.76 1.52
C ILE A 159 5.07 9.20 1.89
N ARG A 160 4.10 9.41 2.79
CA ARG A 160 3.76 10.75 3.28
C ARG A 160 4.94 11.41 3.98
N THR A 161 5.66 10.67 4.82
CA THR A 161 6.86 11.14 5.51
C THR A 161 7.97 11.49 4.51
N LEU A 162 8.23 10.61 3.55
CA LEU A 162 9.19 10.82 2.46
C LEU A 162 8.91 12.13 1.70
N VAL A 163 7.65 12.34 1.28
CA VAL A 163 7.26 13.55 0.54
C VAL A 163 7.45 14.81 1.38
N ARG A 164 7.00 14.78 2.64
CA ARG A 164 7.15 15.91 3.56
C ARG A 164 8.61 16.25 3.81
N ASP A 165 9.42 15.27 4.20
CA ASP A 165 10.78 15.50 4.67
C ASP A 165 11.73 15.88 3.51
N LEU A 166 11.46 15.39 2.29
CA LEU A 166 12.21 15.76 1.09
C LEU A 166 11.59 16.95 0.33
N ASN A 167 10.56 17.59 0.88
CA ASN A 167 9.88 18.75 0.29
C ASN A 167 9.40 18.50 -1.16
N LEU A 168 8.92 17.29 -1.43
CA LEU A 168 8.42 16.95 -2.76
C LEU A 168 7.08 17.64 -2.98
N PRO A 169 6.88 18.37 -4.10
CA PRO A 169 5.64 19.10 -4.38
C PRO A 169 4.55 18.15 -4.91
N ILE A 170 4.23 17.11 -4.16
CA ILE A 170 3.33 16.02 -4.57
C ILE A 170 2.26 15.83 -3.49
N GLU A 171 0.99 15.91 -3.87
CA GLU A 171 -0.11 15.58 -2.97
C GLU A 171 -0.26 14.05 -2.84
N ILE A 172 -0.16 13.50 -1.62
CA ILE A 172 -0.32 12.06 -1.37
C ILE A 172 -1.73 11.75 -0.87
N GLN A 173 -2.54 11.12 -1.72
CA GLN A 173 -3.89 10.71 -1.40
C GLN A 173 -3.94 9.23 -0.98
N GLY A 174 -4.61 8.98 0.16
CA GLY A 174 -4.99 7.63 0.58
C GLY A 174 -6.33 7.24 -0.04
N ALA A 175 -6.43 6.03 -0.59
CA ALA A 175 -7.68 5.47 -1.07
C ALA A 175 -8.23 4.43 -0.10
N PRO A 176 -9.51 4.51 0.29
CA PRO A 176 -10.12 3.57 1.22
C PRO A 176 -9.94 2.11 0.82
N ILE A 177 -9.86 1.24 1.82
CA ILE A 177 -9.76 -0.20 1.61
C ILE A 177 -11.04 -0.71 0.93
N VAL A 178 -10.90 -1.25 -0.28
CA VAL A 178 -11.99 -1.99 -0.92
C VAL A 178 -12.14 -3.35 -0.24
N ARG A 179 -13.36 -3.68 0.18
CA ARG A 179 -13.69 -4.90 0.89
C ARG A 179 -14.68 -5.75 0.09
N ALA A 180 -14.62 -7.06 0.27
CA ALA A 180 -15.68 -7.97 -0.15
C ALA A 180 -16.96 -7.70 0.68
N ALA A 181 -18.10 -8.24 0.23
CA ALA A 181 -19.40 -8.04 0.89
C ALA A 181 -19.42 -8.51 2.36
N ASP A 182 -18.56 -9.47 2.72
CA ASP A 182 -18.41 -9.98 4.09
C ASP A 182 -17.41 -9.18 4.95
N GLY A 183 -16.77 -8.15 4.38
CA GLY A 183 -15.84 -7.27 5.08
C GLY A 183 -14.35 -7.60 4.89
N LEU A 184 -14.01 -8.71 4.23
CA LEU A 184 -12.60 -9.04 3.96
C LEU A 184 -11.95 -7.98 3.06
N ALA A 185 -10.84 -7.39 3.50
CA ALA A 185 -10.03 -6.50 2.67
C ALA A 185 -9.52 -7.23 1.43
N LEU A 186 -9.79 -6.68 0.24
CA LEU A 186 -9.38 -7.29 -1.02
C LEU A 186 -7.85 -7.27 -1.15
N SER A 187 -7.30 -8.42 -1.54
CA SER A 187 -5.87 -8.64 -1.69
C SER A 187 -5.63 -9.74 -2.72
N SER A 188 -4.59 -9.60 -3.55
CA SER A 188 -4.11 -10.70 -4.40
C SER A 188 -3.81 -11.98 -3.61
N ARG A 189 -3.39 -11.84 -2.34
CA ARG A 189 -3.13 -12.98 -1.43
C ARG A 189 -4.40 -13.72 -0.97
N ASN A 190 -5.60 -13.17 -1.17
CA ASN A 190 -6.82 -13.90 -0.77
C ASN A 190 -7.02 -15.18 -1.59
N GLY A 191 -6.46 -15.27 -2.80
CA GLY A 191 -6.50 -16.48 -3.63
C GLY A 191 -5.72 -17.67 -3.06
N TYR A 192 -4.87 -17.45 -2.04
CA TYR A 192 -4.14 -18.52 -1.35
C TYR A 192 -4.94 -19.18 -0.22
N LEU A 193 -6.13 -18.66 0.10
CA LEU A 193 -6.98 -19.20 1.15
C LEU A 193 -7.79 -20.40 0.63
N SER A 194 -7.89 -21.47 1.41
CA SER A 194 -8.90 -22.51 1.19
C SER A 194 -10.32 -21.94 1.38
N ALA A 195 -11.35 -22.68 0.98
CA ALA A 195 -12.74 -22.25 1.18
C ALA A 195 -13.05 -22.03 2.67
N GLU A 196 -12.55 -22.90 3.55
CA GLU A 196 -12.70 -22.83 4.99
C GLU A 196 -11.99 -21.60 5.56
N GLN A 197 -10.71 -21.39 5.18
CA GLN A 197 -9.94 -20.21 5.57
C GLN A 197 -10.60 -18.92 5.07
N ARG A 198 -11.14 -18.92 3.84
CA ARG A 198 -11.82 -17.77 3.28
C ARG A 198 -13.08 -17.40 4.07
N SER A 199 -13.81 -18.37 4.61
CA SER A 199 -14.98 -18.11 5.46
C SER A 199 -14.62 -17.49 6.82
N VAL A 200 -13.44 -17.80 7.34
CA VAL A 200 -12.90 -17.27 8.61
C VAL A 200 -12.27 -15.88 8.44
N ALA A 201 -11.62 -15.62 7.29
CA ALA A 201 -10.85 -14.41 7.02
C ALA A 201 -11.53 -13.06 7.41
N PRO A 202 -12.85 -12.86 7.21
CA PRO A 202 -13.52 -11.62 7.61
C PRO A 202 -13.56 -11.35 9.12
N ALA A 203 -13.26 -12.36 9.97
CA ALA A 203 -13.15 -12.17 11.41
C ALA A 203 -12.04 -11.18 11.81
N LEU A 204 -11.01 -11.03 10.97
CA LEU A 204 -9.94 -10.07 11.19
C LEU A 204 -10.48 -8.64 11.20
N TYR A 205 -11.33 -8.29 10.22
CA TYR A 205 -11.97 -6.97 10.17
C TYR A 205 -12.97 -6.77 11.31
N ARG A 206 -13.78 -7.80 11.63
CA ARG A 206 -14.70 -7.73 12.77
C ARG A 206 -13.98 -7.44 14.09
N SER A 207 -12.82 -8.05 14.31
CA SER A 207 -11.97 -7.80 15.48
C SER A 207 -11.53 -6.33 15.54
N LEU A 208 -11.12 -5.73 14.40
CA LEU A 208 -10.78 -4.31 14.33
C LEU A 208 -12.00 -3.41 14.60
N GLN A 209 -13.17 -3.75 14.08
CA GLN A 209 -14.40 -2.97 14.30
C GLN A 209 -14.81 -2.98 15.77
N GLN A 210 -14.74 -4.13 16.45
CA GLN A 210 -15.01 -4.25 17.89
C GLN A 210 -14.02 -3.42 18.71
N LEU A 211 -12.73 -3.49 18.38
CA LEU A 211 -11.70 -2.69 19.02
C LEU A 211 -11.92 -1.19 18.81
N ALA A 212 -12.29 -0.78 17.60
CA ALA A 212 -12.60 0.61 17.28
C ALA A 212 -13.80 1.14 18.08
N GLU A 213 -14.85 0.33 18.25
CA GLU A 213 -16.03 0.72 19.02
C GLU A 213 -15.69 0.98 20.49
N ARG A 214 -14.90 0.09 21.10
CA ARG A 214 -14.44 0.24 22.49
C ARG A 214 -13.58 1.49 22.71
N LEU A 215 -12.75 1.84 21.73
CA LEU A 215 -11.98 3.09 21.78
C LEU A 215 -12.90 4.32 21.68
N ARG A 216 -13.90 4.28 20.81
CA ARG A 216 -14.90 5.36 20.67
C ARG A 216 -15.77 5.50 21.92
N SER A 217 -16.06 4.40 22.63
CA SER A 217 -16.78 4.44 23.91
C SER A 217 -15.94 4.94 25.09
N GLY A 218 -14.68 5.33 24.85
CA GLY A 218 -13.84 5.99 25.86
C GLY A 218 -12.88 5.06 26.60
N GLU A 219 -12.74 3.79 26.23
CA GLU A 219 -11.75 2.91 26.86
C GLU A 219 -10.32 3.34 26.50
N THR A 220 -9.43 3.46 27.50
CA THR A 220 -8.08 4.00 27.33
C THR A 220 -6.97 2.99 27.64
N ASP A 221 -7.29 1.82 28.20
CA ASP A 221 -6.32 0.74 28.42
C ASP A 221 -6.05 -0.01 27.10
N HIS A 222 -5.24 0.63 26.25
CA HIS A 222 -4.86 0.11 24.94
C HIS A 222 -4.23 -1.28 25.01
N ALA A 223 -3.47 -1.58 26.08
CA ALA A 223 -2.80 -2.86 26.23
C ALA A 223 -3.80 -3.99 26.52
N ALA A 224 -4.75 -3.78 27.43
CA ALA A 224 -5.81 -4.73 27.71
C ALA A 224 -6.70 -4.99 26.48
N LEU A 225 -7.08 -3.91 25.78
CA LEU A 225 -7.87 -3.96 24.55
C LEU A 225 -7.21 -4.81 23.46
N VAL A 226 -5.92 -4.56 23.20
CA VAL A 226 -5.14 -5.32 22.22
C VAL A 226 -5.00 -6.79 22.63
N ALA A 227 -4.73 -7.07 23.91
CA ALA A 227 -4.58 -8.44 24.40
C ALA A 227 -5.88 -9.25 24.23
N GLU A 228 -7.03 -8.64 24.48
CA GLU A 228 -8.34 -9.28 24.28
C GLU A 228 -8.64 -9.53 22.80
N ALA A 229 -8.42 -8.53 21.95
CA ALA A 229 -8.63 -8.68 20.51
C ALA A 229 -7.70 -9.75 19.91
N ARG A 230 -6.45 -9.86 20.37
CA ARG A 230 -5.52 -10.95 19.98
C ARG A 230 -6.07 -12.32 20.36
N ARG A 231 -6.54 -12.51 21.60
CA ARG A 231 -7.17 -13.77 22.02
C ARG A 231 -8.39 -14.12 21.16
N SER A 232 -9.19 -13.13 20.78
CA SER A 232 -10.32 -13.36 19.87
C SER A 232 -9.88 -13.78 18.47
N GLN A 233 -8.79 -13.22 17.94
CA GLN A 233 -8.22 -13.63 16.65
C GLN A 233 -7.69 -15.07 16.73
N GLU A 234 -6.98 -15.42 17.82
CA GLU A 234 -6.48 -16.78 18.06
C GLU A 234 -7.62 -17.81 18.14
N ALA A 235 -8.67 -17.49 18.90
CA ALA A 235 -9.87 -18.34 19.00
C ALA A 235 -10.59 -18.53 17.65
N ALA A 236 -10.48 -17.57 16.73
CA ALA A 236 -11.00 -17.67 15.38
C ALA A 236 -10.09 -18.46 14.42
N GLY A 237 -8.93 -18.95 14.88
CA GLY A 237 -8.01 -19.77 14.09
C GLY A 237 -6.87 -19.00 13.42
N PHE A 238 -6.69 -17.72 13.76
CA PHE A 238 -5.53 -16.96 13.31
C PHE A 238 -4.32 -17.19 14.21
N ARG A 239 -3.12 -17.03 13.65
CA ARG A 239 -1.90 -16.80 14.41
C ARG A 239 -1.49 -15.34 14.25
N PRO A 240 -1.77 -14.45 15.22
CA PRO A 240 -1.40 -13.04 15.13
C PRO A 240 0.11 -12.87 14.95
N ASP A 241 0.51 -12.02 14.01
CA ASP A 241 1.87 -11.51 13.89
C ASP A 241 1.98 -10.22 14.73
N TYR A 242 1.09 -9.26 14.44
CA TYR A 242 0.87 -8.13 15.32
C TYR A 242 -0.59 -7.67 15.29
N LEU A 243 -0.99 -7.03 16.39
CA LEU A 243 -2.16 -6.17 16.50
C LEU A 243 -1.73 -5.00 17.38
N GLU A 244 -1.87 -3.77 16.88
CA GLU A 244 -1.36 -2.57 17.52
C GLU A 244 -2.28 -1.36 17.31
N ILE A 245 -2.29 -0.44 18.28
CA ILE A 245 -2.96 0.86 18.22
C ILE A 245 -1.87 1.92 18.14
N ARG A 246 -1.83 2.67 17.03
CA ARG A 246 -0.82 3.68 16.77
C ARG A 246 -1.45 5.05 16.53
N GLU A 247 -0.70 6.12 16.80
CA GLU A 247 -1.09 7.46 16.32
C GLU A 247 -1.01 7.47 14.79
N ALA A 248 -2.09 7.93 14.14
CA ALA A 248 -2.33 7.72 12.73
C ALA A 248 -1.24 8.31 11.80
N SER A 249 -0.58 9.40 12.21
CA SER A 249 0.35 10.12 11.34
C SER A 249 1.80 9.64 11.49
N SER A 250 2.25 9.48 12.74
CA SER A 250 3.63 9.15 13.11
C SER A 250 3.87 7.67 13.33
N LEU A 251 2.81 6.87 13.46
CA LEU A 251 2.84 5.45 13.80
C LEU A 251 3.55 5.12 15.13
N ARG A 252 3.81 6.11 15.99
CA ARG A 252 4.26 5.85 17.36
C ARG A 252 3.16 5.12 18.15
N PRO A 253 3.51 4.39 19.22
CA PRO A 253 2.51 3.84 20.13
C PRO A 253 1.50 4.92 20.56
N ALA A 254 0.21 4.62 20.46
CA ALA A 254 -0.85 5.57 20.81
C ALA A 254 -0.92 5.78 22.33
N THR A 255 -1.10 7.02 22.74
CA THR A 255 -1.43 7.40 24.12
C THR A 255 -2.93 7.66 24.27
N ALA A 256 -3.41 7.77 25.50
CA ALA A 256 -4.82 8.04 25.77
C ALA A 256 -5.31 9.40 25.22
N ASP A 257 -4.40 10.36 25.06
CA ASP A 257 -4.70 11.72 24.58
C ASP A 257 -4.80 11.82 23.05
N ASP A 258 -4.37 10.77 22.34
CA ASP A 258 -4.37 10.76 20.87
C ASP A 258 -5.80 10.65 20.32
N ARG A 259 -6.12 11.57 19.40
CA ARG A 259 -7.45 11.68 18.79
C ARG A 259 -7.57 10.88 17.50
N LYS A 260 -6.51 10.84 16.70
CA LYS A 260 -6.47 10.13 15.41
C LYS A 260 -5.61 8.90 15.57
N LEU A 261 -6.27 7.76 15.59
CA LEU A 261 -5.67 6.45 15.79
C LEU A 261 -5.78 5.61 14.53
N VAL A 262 -4.86 4.66 14.40
CA VAL A 262 -4.98 3.57 13.45
C VAL A 262 -4.77 2.24 14.16
N LEU A 263 -5.71 1.32 13.96
CA LEU A 263 -5.63 -0.06 14.39
C LEU A 263 -4.99 -0.85 13.27
N LEU A 264 -3.84 -1.48 13.54
CA LEU A 264 -3.06 -2.19 12.53
C LEU A 264 -2.97 -3.65 12.94
N THR A 265 -3.29 -4.56 12.03
CA THR A 265 -3.13 -6.00 12.28
C THR A 265 -2.50 -6.73 11.12
N ALA A 266 -1.66 -7.69 11.46
CA ALA A 266 -1.20 -8.75 10.57
C ALA A 266 -1.39 -10.08 11.28
N ALA A 267 -1.94 -11.06 10.58
CA ALA A 267 -2.15 -12.40 11.13
C ALA A 267 -2.05 -13.45 10.03
N TYR A 268 -1.58 -14.64 10.42
CA TYR A 268 -1.56 -15.80 9.54
C TYR A 268 -2.86 -16.59 9.69
N LEU A 269 -3.43 -17.00 8.56
CA LEU A 269 -4.50 -17.98 8.50
C LEU A 269 -4.03 -19.15 7.63
N GLY A 270 -3.72 -20.27 8.28
CA GLY A 270 -2.82 -21.27 7.70
C GLY A 270 -1.45 -20.66 7.39
N ASN A 271 -0.99 -20.76 6.15
CA ASN A 271 0.28 -20.17 5.70
C ASN A 271 0.12 -18.76 5.11
N THR A 272 -1.12 -18.29 4.91
CA THR A 272 -1.39 -17.01 4.26
C THR A 272 -1.35 -15.89 5.28
N ARG A 273 -0.39 -14.96 5.14
CA ARG A 273 -0.30 -13.74 5.95
C ARG A 273 -1.23 -12.67 5.40
N LEU A 274 -2.27 -12.33 6.15
CA LEU A 274 -3.22 -11.27 5.87
C LEU A 274 -2.85 -10.02 6.68
N ILE A 275 -3.18 -8.85 6.13
CA ILE A 275 -3.09 -7.56 6.83
C ILE A 275 -4.42 -6.84 6.70
N ASP A 276 -4.78 -6.07 7.71
CA ASP A 276 -5.92 -5.16 7.68
C ASP A 276 -5.65 -3.99 8.63
N ASN A 277 -6.39 -2.91 8.46
CA ASN A 277 -6.32 -1.76 9.35
C ASN A 277 -7.63 -0.98 9.38
N LEU A 278 -7.79 -0.15 10.42
CA LEU A 278 -8.94 0.72 10.60
C LEU A 278 -8.54 2.01 11.31
N CYS A 279 -8.79 3.15 10.67
CA CYS A 279 -8.67 4.45 11.31
C CYS A 279 -9.82 4.69 12.30
N VAL A 280 -9.49 5.31 13.43
CA VAL A 280 -10.45 5.66 14.49
C VAL A 280 -10.19 7.10 14.91
N GLU A 281 -11.25 7.90 14.95
CA GLU A 281 -11.22 9.25 15.55
C GLU A 281 -12.03 9.23 16.85
N ARG A 282 -11.50 9.86 17.91
CA ARG A 282 -12.07 9.94 19.27
C ARG A 282 -12.49 11.34 19.68
#